data_AF-A0ABD4S3A8-F1
#
_entry.id   AF-A0ABD4S3A8-F1
#
_cell.length_a   1.000
_cell.length_b   1.000
_cell.length_c   1.000
_cell.angle_alpha   90.00
_cell.angle_beta   90.00
_cell.angle_gamma   90.00
#
_symmetry.space_group_name_H-M   'P 1'
#
loop_
_entity.id
_entity.type
_entity.pdbx_description
1 polymer ?
#
loop_
_entity_poly.entity_id
_entity_poly.type
_entity_poly.pdbx_seq_one_letter_code
_entity_poly.pdbx_strand_id
1 'polypeptide(L)'
;MSITLETAQAHANDPAVCCCRFEEGTIIAPENLEDPAIFGDLEDSGLLVIPENHLTVGQVLGAKLTKTLDALSPMTTDNVEGYKVAETDTEESAKEVEAPVAQVTPTQGATVQATTGQVIKIHIKEGKDINLEIPLTIAAQMGVVSQK
;
A
#
# COMPACT_ATOMS: atom_id res chain seq x y z
N MET A 1 -2.53 -7.99 12.94
CA MET A 1 -1.74 -8.55 11.81
C MET A 1 -2.55 -8.23 10.56
N SER A 2 -1.92 -7.90 9.44
CA SER A 2 -2.72 -7.57 8.26
C SER A 2 -3.35 -8.79 7.60
N ILE A 3 -4.49 -8.59 6.94
CA ILE A 3 -5.26 -9.66 6.31
C ILE A 3 -4.77 -10.00 4.90
N THR A 4 -5.05 -11.23 4.46
CA THR A 4 -4.83 -11.65 3.07
C THR A 4 -5.96 -11.15 2.15
N LEU A 5 -5.75 -11.17 0.84
CA LEU A 5 -6.79 -10.84 -0.14
C LEU A 5 -8.05 -11.71 0.04
N GLU A 6 -7.88 -13.02 0.28
CA GLU A 6 -8.99 -13.95 0.49
C GLU A 6 -9.81 -13.57 1.73
N THR A 7 -9.14 -13.23 2.82
CA THR A 7 -9.77 -12.76 4.06
C THR A 7 -10.50 -11.43 3.82
N ALA A 8 -9.87 -10.49 3.10
CA ALA A 8 -10.50 -9.21 2.77
C ALA A 8 -11.78 -9.38 1.93
N GLN A 9 -11.86 -10.40 1.08
CA GLN A 9 -13.08 -10.73 0.33
C GLN A 9 -14.16 -11.35 1.22
N ALA A 10 -13.78 -12.28 2.11
CA ALA A 10 -14.71 -12.89 3.05
C ALA A 10 -15.32 -11.86 4.02
N HIS A 11 -14.54 -10.84 4.37
CA HIS A 11 -14.89 -9.78 5.31
C HIS A 11 -15.25 -8.45 4.61
N ALA A 12 -15.71 -8.49 3.36
CA ALA A 12 -15.96 -7.28 2.57
C ALA A 12 -16.99 -6.32 3.18
N ASN A 13 -17.89 -6.82 4.03
CA ASN A 13 -18.92 -6.03 4.71
C ASN A 13 -18.53 -5.63 6.13
N ASP A 14 -17.41 -6.13 6.64
CA ASP A 14 -16.94 -5.78 7.98
C ASP A 14 -16.21 -4.43 7.98
N PRO A 15 -16.09 -3.77 9.14
CA PRO A 15 -15.46 -2.47 9.25
C PRO A 15 -13.99 -2.48 8.78
N ALA A 16 -13.58 -1.43 8.08
CA ALA A 16 -12.19 -1.24 7.72
C ALA A 16 -11.44 -0.53 8.85
N VAL A 17 -10.41 -1.19 9.39
CA VAL A 17 -9.56 -0.66 10.45
C VAL A 17 -8.10 -0.81 10.04
N CYS A 18 -7.27 0.19 10.29
CA CYS A 18 -5.83 0.13 10.00
C CYS A 18 -5.12 -0.91 10.89
N CYS A 19 -4.39 -1.85 10.29
CA CYS A 19 -3.57 -2.81 11.05
C CYS A 19 -2.29 -2.18 11.64
N CYS A 20 -1.76 -1.17 10.96
CA CYS A 20 -0.50 -0.50 11.25
C CYS A 20 -0.67 1.00 10.98
N ARG A 21 0.38 1.77 11.26
CA ARG A 21 0.45 3.15 10.80
C ARG A 21 0.66 3.20 9.28
N PHE A 22 -0.18 3.97 8.58
CA PHE A 22 -0.04 4.27 7.16
C PHE A 22 -0.12 5.77 6.91
N GLU A 23 0.72 6.25 6.02
CA GLU A 23 0.84 7.68 5.72
C GLU A 23 -0.25 8.14 4.74
N GLU A 24 -0.58 9.43 4.79
CA GLU A 24 -1.46 10.08 3.83
C GLU A 24 -1.06 9.75 2.38
N GLY A 25 -2.06 9.51 1.52
CA GLY A 25 -1.86 9.15 0.12
C GLY A 25 -1.66 7.66 -0.14
N THR A 26 -1.58 6.82 0.90
CA THR A 26 -1.51 5.36 0.74
C THR A 26 -2.75 4.82 0.02
N ILE A 27 -2.52 3.97 -0.99
CA ILE A 27 -3.58 3.19 -1.65
C ILE A 27 -3.87 1.95 -0.81
N ILE A 28 -5.11 1.80 -0.40
CA ILE A 28 -5.54 0.79 0.55
C ILE A 28 -5.60 -0.58 -0.13
N ALA A 29 -4.83 -1.51 0.41
CA ALA A 29 -4.74 -2.92 0.04
C ALA A 29 -5.04 -3.80 1.26
N PRO A 30 -5.23 -5.13 1.08
CA PRO A 30 -5.53 -6.05 2.19
C PRO A 30 -4.50 -5.97 3.32
N GLU A 31 -3.23 -5.75 2.98
CA GLU A 31 -2.14 -5.61 3.93
C GLU A 31 -2.21 -4.36 4.81
N ASN A 32 -3.14 -3.44 4.53
CA ASN A 32 -3.40 -2.26 5.37
C ASN A 32 -4.53 -2.47 6.39
N LEU A 33 -5.28 -3.56 6.25
CA LEU A 33 -6.51 -3.81 7.01
C LEU A 33 -6.25 -4.81 8.13
N GLU A 34 -6.76 -4.50 9.32
CA GLU A 34 -6.75 -5.40 10.47
C GLU A 34 -7.80 -6.51 10.29
N ASP A 35 -7.60 -7.62 10.99
CA ASP A 35 -8.52 -8.77 10.96
C ASP A 35 -9.83 -8.48 11.73
N PRO A 36 -10.99 -8.46 11.07
CA PRO A 36 -12.26 -8.22 11.75
C PRO A 36 -12.64 -9.27 12.79
N ALA A 37 -12.07 -10.48 12.71
CA ALA A 37 -12.34 -11.53 13.69
C ALA A 37 -11.91 -11.17 15.12
N ILE A 38 -10.98 -10.21 15.30
CA ILE A 38 -10.51 -9.77 16.62
C ILE A 38 -11.20 -8.51 17.14
N PHE A 39 -12.09 -7.88 16.36
CA PHE A 39 -12.67 -6.59 16.73
C PHE A 39 -13.51 -6.65 18.00
N GLY A 40 -14.27 -7.73 18.22
CA GLY A 40 -15.05 -7.90 19.46
C GLY A 40 -14.18 -7.83 20.72
N ASP A 41 -13.03 -8.51 20.74
CA ASP A 41 -12.09 -8.46 21.86
C ASP A 41 -11.44 -7.06 22.01
N LEU A 42 -11.20 -6.37 20.89
CA LEU A 42 -10.62 -5.02 20.89
C LEU A 42 -11.62 -3.96 21.36
N GLU A 43 -12.89 -4.09 21.03
CA GLU A 43 -13.97 -3.23 21.52
C GLU A 43 -14.24 -3.49 23.01
N ASP A 44 -14.29 -4.76 23.43
CA ASP A 44 -14.50 -5.16 24.82
C ASP A 44 -13.36 -4.68 25.74
N SER A 45 -12.13 -4.64 25.23
CA SER A 45 -10.98 -4.08 25.94
C SER A 45 -10.90 -2.56 25.90
N GLY A 46 -11.75 -1.89 25.10
CA GLY A 46 -11.77 -0.45 24.91
C GLY A 46 -10.60 0.10 24.07
N LEU A 47 -9.91 -0.77 23.32
CA LEU A 47 -8.82 -0.39 22.41
C LEU A 47 -9.32 0.06 21.04
N LEU A 48 -10.50 -0.40 20.63
CA LEU A 48 -11.13 -0.05 19.37
C LEU A 48 -12.52 0.54 19.61
N VAL A 49 -12.85 1.58 18.85
CA VAL A 49 -14.19 2.16 18.81
C VAL A 49 -14.53 2.38 17.35
N ILE A 50 -15.55 1.69 16.86
CA ILE A 50 -15.97 1.80 15.45
C ILE A 50 -17.06 2.86 15.34
N PRO A 51 -16.81 4.01 14.67
CA PRO A 51 -17.79 5.08 14.55
C PRO A 51 -18.90 4.71 13.55
N GLU A 52 -20.03 5.42 13.61
CA GLU A 52 -21.17 5.18 12.70
C GLU A 52 -20.82 5.41 11.22
N ASN A 53 -19.91 6.34 10.92
CA ASN A 53 -19.46 6.65 9.57
C ASN A 53 -18.25 5.82 9.09
N HIS A 54 -18.03 4.65 9.70
CA HIS A 54 -17.00 3.73 9.24
C HIS A 54 -17.30 3.24 7.82
N LEU A 55 -16.24 2.99 7.07
CA LEU A 55 -16.31 2.32 5.78
C LEU A 55 -16.06 0.82 5.96
N THR A 56 -16.54 0.02 5.01
CA THR A 56 -16.27 -1.43 5.01
C THR A 56 -15.00 -1.77 4.24
N VAL A 57 -14.44 -2.95 4.52
CA VAL A 57 -13.28 -3.50 3.80
C VAL A 57 -13.48 -3.45 2.28
N GLY A 58 -14.65 -3.89 1.80
CA GLY A 58 -14.96 -3.92 0.36
C GLY A 58 -15.00 -2.52 -0.28
N GLN A 59 -15.43 -1.51 0.48
CA GLN A 59 -15.51 -0.12 0.01
C GLN A 59 -14.14 0.53 -0.10
N VAL A 60 -13.25 0.28 0.87
CA VAL A 60 -11.95 0.95 0.94
C VAL A 60 -10.88 0.31 0.07
N LEU A 61 -11.02 -0.95 -0.37
CA LEU A 61 -10.03 -1.59 -1.23
C LEU A 61 -9.84 -0.84 -2.56
N GLY A 62 -8.64 -0.32 -2.77
CA GLY A 62 -8.25 0.52 -3.90
C GLY A 62 -8.51 2.03 -3.69
N ALA A 63 -9.12 2.42 -2.58
CA ALA A 63 -9.30 3.81 -2.19
C ALA A 63 -8.00 4.39 -1.60
N LYS A 64 -7.99 5.70 -1.33
CA LYS A 64 -6.80 6.41 -0.88
C LYS A 64 -7.01 7.08 0.47
N LEU A 65 -6.05 6.93 1.38
CA LEU A 65 -6.04 7.67 2.63
C LEU A 65 -5.82 9.16 2.38
N THR A 66 -6.65 10.01 2.97
CA THR A 66 -6.51 11.48 2.92
C THR A 66 -5.77 12.04 4.12
N LYS A 67 -5.46 11.21 5.11
CA LYS A 67 -4.71 11.54 6.32
C LYS A 67 -3.85 10.34 6.73
N THR A 68 -2.76 10.59 7.45
CA THR A 68 -2.02 9.53 8.15
C THR A 68 -2.91 8.92 9.23
N LEU A 69 -3.02 7.60 9.25
CA LEU A 69 -3.77 6.84 10.26
C LEU A 69 -2.80 5.94 11.03
N ASP A 70 -2.95 5.87 12.35
CA ASP A 70 -2.18 4.96 13.20
C ASP A 70 -2.90 3.59 13.30
N ALA A 71 -2.22 2.59 13.89
CA ALA A 71 -2.81 1.27 14.11
C ALA A 71 -4.11 1.34 14.92
N LEU A 72 -5.05 0.45 14.63
CA LEU A 72 -6.40 0.37 15.22
C LEU A 72 -7.27 1.62 14.99
N SER A 73 -6.92 2.45 14.00
CA SER A 73 -7.77 3.57 13.57
C SER A 73 -8.80 3.10 12.54
N PRO A 74 -10.10 3.31 12.76
CA PRO A 74 -11.13 3.05 11.76
C PRO A 74 -10.99 3.95 10.54
N MET A 75 -11.19 3.38 9.36
CA MET A 75 -11.32 4.11 8.11
C MET A 75 -12.76 4.61 7.98
N THR A 76 -12.93 5.90 7.70
CA THR A 76 -14.22 6.58 7.64
C THR A 76 -14.32 7.43 6.38
N THR A 77 -15.52 7.96 6.12
CA THR A 77 -15.78 8.92 5.04
C THR A 77 -14.92 10.20 5.13
N ASP A 78 -14.35 10.51 6.30
CA ASP A 78 -13.58 11.75 6.54
C ASP A 78 -12.07 11.59 6.34
N ASN A 79 -11.59 10.35 6.20
CA ASN A 79 -10.17 10.02 6.11
C ASN A 79 -9.82 9.12 4.91
N VAL A 80 -10.81 8.72 4.10
CA VAL A 80 -10.64 7.98 2.84
C VAL A 80 -11.35 8.71 1.71
N GLU A 81 -10.70 8.80 0.55
CA GLU A 81 -11.32 9.25 -0.70
C GLU A 81 -11.28 8.16 -1.78
N GLY A 82 -12.23 8.20 -2.71
CA GLY A 82 -12.32 7.23 -3.79
C GLY A 82 -12.78 5.83 -3.35
N TYR A 83 -13.42 5.72 -2.17
CA TYR A 83 -14.07 4.48 -1.73
C TYR A 83 -15.30 4.19 -2.59
N LYS A 84 -15.63 2.90 -2.72
CA LYS A 84 -16.82 2.48 -3.47
C LYS A 84 -18.05 2.85 -2.66
N VAL A 85 -19.00 3.53 -3.29
CA VAL A 85 -20.30 3.80 -2.68
C VAL A 85 -21.08 2.48 -2.64
N ALA A 86 -21.49 2.04 -1.45
CA ALA A 86 -22.37 0.87 -1.35
C ALA A 86 -23.73 1.22 -1.95
N GLU A 87 -24.33 0.30 -2.71
CA GLU A 87 -25.59 0.50 -3.43
C GLU A 87 -26.83 0.67 -2.53
N THR A 88 -26.67 0.89 -1.22
CA THR A 88 -27.78 0.98 -0.25
C THR A 88 -28.14 2.40 0.20
N ASP A 89 -27.39 3.44 -0.17
CA ASP A 89 -27.79 4.83 0.11
C ASP A 89 -27.69 5.69 -1.15
N THR A 90 -28.85 5.89 -1.78
CA THR A 90 -29.05 6.77 -2.92
C THR A 90 -29.29 8.19 -2.42
N GLU A 91 -28.34 9.11 -2.59
CA GLU A 91 -28.58 10.43 -3.22
C GLU A 91 -27.27 11.23 -3.44
N GLU A 92 -27.02 11.53 -4.71
CA GLU A 92 -26.35 12.75 -5.22
C GLU A 92 -24.84 12.96 -4.96
N SER A 93 -24.00 12.40 -5.86
CA SER A 93 -23.20 13.24 -6.77
C SER A 93 -22.47 12.35 -7.77
N ALA A 94 -23.07 12.25 -8.95
CA ALA A 94 -22.43 11.67 -10.12
C ALA A 94 -21.27 12.57 -10.56
N LYS A 95 -20.05 12.05 -10.47
CA LYS A 95 -19.02 12.40 -11.43
C LYS A 95 -18.20 11.18 -11.81
N GLU A 96 -18.81 10.46 -12.74
CA GLU A 96 -18.17 9.59 -13.71
C GLU A 96 -16.88 10.24 -14.22
N VAL A 97 -15.74 9.60 -13.97
CA VAL A 97 -14.51 9.80 -14.74
C VAL A 97 -14.03 8.42 -15.14
N GLU A 98 -14.48 7.98 -16.31
CA GLU A 98 -13.75 7.01 -17.11
C GLU A 98 -12.29 7.48 -17.24
N ALA A 99 -11.35 6.65 -16.80
CA ALA A 99 -9.95 6.80 -17.18
C ALA A 99 -9.54 5.55 -17.98
N PRO A 100 -8.96 5.74 -19.18
CA PRO A 100 -8.71 4.67 -20.12
C PRO A 100 -7.56 3.79 -19.64
N VAL A 101 -7.70 2.49 -19.91
CA VAL A 101 -6.64 1.49 -19.84
C VAL A 101 -5.49 1.88 -20.77
N ALA A 102 -4.47 2.54 -20.23
CA ALA A 102 -3.21 2.77 -20.91
C ALA A 102 -2.31 1.53 -20.76
N GLN A 103 -2.13 0.85 -21.88
CA GLN A 103 -1.26 -0.30 -22.07
C GLN A 103 0.18 0.05 -21.68
N VAL A 104 0.77 -0.71 -20.75
CA VAL A 104 2.20 -0.64 -20.43
C VAL A 104 2.99 -1.52 -21.40
N THR A 105 3.67 -0.86 -22.33
CA THR A 105 4.74 -1.44 -23.16
C THR A 105 5.95 -1.83 -22.29
N PRO A 106 6.62 -2.97 -22.54
CA PRO A 106 7.82 -3.34 -21.81
C PRO A 106 9.01 -2.52 -22.34
N THR A 107 9.50 -1.54 -21.57
CA THR A 107 10.78 -0.89 -21.89
C THR A 107 11.92 -1.63 -21.20
N GLN A 108 12.78 -2.19 -22.04
CA GLN A 108 14.09 -2.73 -21.69
C GLN A 108 15.02 -1.59 -21.22
N GLY A 109 15.99 -1.93 -20.36
CA GLY A 109 17.28 -1.24 -20.31
C GLY A 109 17.83 -0.93 -18.93
N ALA A 110 18.26 -1.95 -18.17
CA ALA A 110 19.34 -1.76 -17.19
C ALA A 110 20.66 -2.02 -17.91
N THR A 111 21.33 -0.96 -18.36
CA THR A 111 22.66 -1.07 -18.97
C THR A 111 23.71 -1.06 -17.87
N VAL A 112 24.31 -2.21 -17.62
CA VAL A 112 25.48 -2.35 -16.75
C VAL A 112 26.72 -2.04 -17.60
N GLN A 113 27.36 -0.90 -17.38
CA GLN A 113 28.65 -0.59 -18.00
C GLN A 113 29.79 -0.89 -17.02
N ALA A 114 30.55 -1.93 -17.33
CA ALA A 114 31.82 -2.20 -16.67
C ALA A 114 32.90 -1.31 -17.29
N THR A 115 33.37 -0.31 -16.54
CA THR A 115 34.57 0.45 -16.92
C THR A 115 35.79 -0.18 -16.24
N THR A 116 36.82 -0.48 -17.05
CA THR A 116 38.13 -0.97 -16.62
C THR A 116 38.74 -0.02 -15.58
N GLY A 117 38.53 -0.33 -14.30
CA GLY A 117 38.92 0.52 -13.17
C GLY A 117 38.12 0.23 -11.87
N GLN A 118 38.01 -1.05 -11.49
CA GLN A 118 37.73 -1.57 -10.13
C GLN A 118 36.50 -1.08 -9.30
N VAL A 119 35.56 -0.32 -9.85
CA VAL A 119 34.33 0.09 -9.12
C VAL A 119 33.05 -0.26 -9.88
N ILE A 120 32.05 -0.80 -9.17
CA ILE A 120 30.68 -0.99 -9.67
C ILE A 120 29.88 0.27 -9.34
N LYS A 121 29.24 0.87 -10.34
CA LYS A 121 28.36 2.04 -10.17
C LYS A 121 26.90 1.64 -10.35
N ILE A 122 26.08 1.86 -9.32
CA ILE A 122 24.64 1.60 -9.35
C ILE A 122 23.90 2.94 -9.31
N HIS A 123 23.09 3.19 -10.33
CA HIS A 123 22.28 4.40 -10.47
C HIS A 123 20.79 4.04 -10.29
N ILE A 124 20.17 4.58 -9.25
CA ILE A 124 18.77 4.29 -8.90
C ILE A 124 17.92 5.50 -9.27
N LYS A 125 16.95 5.30 -10.17
CA LYS A 125 16.15 6.38 -10.79
C LYS A 125 14.95 6.83 -9.95
N GLU A 126 14.49 6.01 -9.00
CA GLU A 126 13.33 6.29 -8.15
C GLU A 126 13.80 6.38 -6.69
N GLY A 127 13.82 7.61 -6.17
CA GLY A 127 14.56 8.00 -4.96
C GLY A 127 15.75 8.91 -5.31
N LYS A 128 15.50 10.23 -5.34
CA LYS A 128 16.32 11.26 -6.01
C LYS A 128 17.84 11.17 -5.75
N ASP A 129 18.61 11.16 -6.84
CA ASP A 129 20.06 11.43 -6.96
C ASP A 129 21.02 10.57 -6.12
N ILE A 130 20.78 9.26 -6.01
CA ILE A 130 21.69 8.34 -5.31
C ILE A 130 22.67 7.69 -6.29
N ASN A 131 23.97 7.94 -6.06
CA ASN A 131 25.08 7.29 -6.77
C ASN A 131 25.85 6.40 -5.79
N LEU A 132 25.79 5.08 -6.00
CA LEU A 132 26.51 4.10 -5.18
C LEU A 132 27.74 3.61 -5.95
N GLU A 133 28.93 3.89 -5.43
CA GLU A 133 30.20 3.36 -5.94
C GLU A 133 30.73 2.29 -4.97
N ILE A 134 30.82 1.04 -5.45
CA ILE A 134 31.31 -0.08 -4.63
C ILE A 134 32.62 -0.59 -5.23
N PRO A 135 33.75 -0.55 -4.48
CA PRO A 135 34.98 -1.21 -4.87
C PRO A 135 34.76 -2.72 -5.06
N LEU A 136 35.24 -3.27 -6.17
CA LEU A 136 35.03 -4.68 -6.54
C LEU A 136 35.51 -5.67 -5.47
N THR A 137 36.53 -5.31 -4.67
CA THR A 137 37.02 -6.13 -3.56
C THR A 137 35.95 -6.37 -2.49
N ILE A 138 35.11 -5.36 -2.23
CA ILE A 138 34.04 -5.43 -1.23
C ILE A 138 32.83 -6.16 -1.82
N ALA A 139 32.50 -5.90 -3.10
CA ALA A 139 31.40 -6.57 -3.79
C ALA A 139 31.61 -8.09 -3.90
N ALA A 140 32.83 -8.56 -4.13
CA ALA A 140 33.17 -9.97 -4.14
C ALA A 140 33.00 -10.63 -2.75
N GLN A 141 33.27 -9.90 -1.67
CA GLN A 141 33.11 -10.39 -0.30
C GLN A 141 31.63 -10.49 0.11
N MET A 142 30.76 -9.67 -0.49
CA MET A 142 29.31 -9.67 -0.23
C MET A 142 28.52 -10.60 -1.16
N GLY A 143 29.18 -11.37 -2.03
CA GLY A 143 28.54 -12.37 -2.90
C GLY A 143 27.66 -11.79 -4.01
N VAL A 144 27.70 -10.47 -4.25
CA VAL A 144 26.86 -9.78 -5.25
C VAL A 144 27.42 -9.83 -6.67
N VAL A 145 28.60 -10.44 -6.85
CA VAL A 145 29.21 -10.76 -8.14
C VAL A 145 29.75 -12.19 -8.09
N SER A 146 29.39 -13.04 -9.05
CA SER A 146 29.99 -14.36 -9.17
C SER A 146 31.48 -14.23 -9.49
N GLN A 147 32.32 -14.75 -8.59
CA GLN A 147 33.71 -15.04 -8.92
C GLN A 147 33.73 -16.05 -10.06
N LYS A 148 34.30 -15.65 -11.20
CA LYS A 148 34.80 -16.60 -12.20
C LYS A 148 36.29 -16.39 -12.36
#